data_AF-A0A2G5IGZ4-F1
#
_entry.id   AF-A0A2G5IGZ4-F1
#
_cell.length_a   1.000
_cell.length_b   1.000
_cell.length_c   1.000
_cell.angle_alpha   90.00
_cell.angle_beta   90.00
_cell.angle_gamma   90.00
#
_symmetry.space_group_name_H-M   'P 1'
#
loop_
_entity.id
_entity.type
_entity.pdbx_description
1 polymer ?
#
loop_
_entity_poly.entity_id
_entity_poly.type
_entity_poly.pdbx_seq_one_letter_code
_entity_poly.pdbx_strand_id
1 'polypeptide(L)'
;MKSTRPTQQLRLGVPDRTNAALRQLKHAHQQVETTAALIASRHPSFTHIPADRPVHGLVVTMEPFHTANAPFQREGQQDSDTCVTVCSASELEHLVTLQDTSASRLLLERQADDLQSTYALSTALTGKNLGRNPILDAGWDSYPWKRHADLGEIDMASPGAAAR
;
A
#
# COMPACT_ATOMS: atom_id res chain seq x y z
N MET A 1 10.26 -5.00 -3.90
CA MET A 1 8.82 -4.82 -4.15
C MET A 1 8.44 -5.64 -5.37
N LYS A 2 7.53 -6.62 -5.28
CA LYS A 2 7.06 -7.39 -6.44
C LYS A 2 5.66 -6.91 -6.79
N SER A 3 5.58 -6.06 -7.82
CA SER A 3 4.31 -5.52 -8.31
C SER A 3 3.77 -6.44 -9.40
N THR A 4 2.50 -6.85 -9.29
CA THR A 4 1.81 -7.57 -10.36
C THR A 4 0.49 -6.88 -10.68
N ARG A 5 0.25 -6.61 -11.98
CA ARG A 5 -0.99 -6.02 -12.46
C ARG A 5 -2.05 -7.12 -12.67
N PRO A 6 -3.27 -6.95 -12.18
CA PRO A 6 -4.42 -7.73 -12.64
C PRO A 6 -4.60 -7.53 -14.15
N THR A 7 -4.58 -8.61 -14.93
CA THR A 7 -4.87 -8.53 -16.37
C THR A 7 -6.36 -8.21 -16.61
N GLN A 8 -6.68 -7.51 -17.70
CA GLN A 8 -8.05 -7.07 -18.11
C GLN A 8 -9.14 -8.15 -18.02
N GLN A 9 -8.76 -9.42 -18.10
CA GLN A 9 -9.67 -10.57 -18.01
C GLN A 9 -10.08 -10.96 -16.57
N LEU A 10 -9.31 -10.53 -15.56
CA LEU A 10 -9.73 -10.64 -14.15
C LEU A 10 -10.93 -9.71 -13.88
N ARG A 11 -10.99 -8.57 -14.56
CA ARG A 11 -12.16 -7.66 -14.55
C ARG A 11 -13.40 -8.26 -15.21
N LEU A 12 -13.24 -9.32 -16.02
CA LEU A 12 -14.31 -10.01 -16.75
C LEU A 12 -14.79 -11.31 -16.07
N GLY A 13 -14.24 -11.69 -14.91
CA GLY A 13 -14.74 -12.83 -14.12
C GLY A 13 -14.51 -14.22 -14.74
N VAL A 14 -13.47 -14.41 -15.56
CA VAL A 14 -13.20 -15.73 -16.18
C VAL A 14 -12.57 -16.69 -15.15
N PRO A 15 -13.19 -17.86 -14.86
CA PRO A 15 -12.83 -18.73 -13.72
C PRO A 15 -11.37 -19.23 -13.72
N ASP A 16 -10.78 -19.49 -14.89
CA ASP A 16 -9.42 -20.03 -15.00
C ASP A 16 -8.32 -19.07 -14.52
N ARG A 17 -8.57 -17.75 -14.55
CA ARG A 17 -7.56 -16.73 -14.19
C ARG A 17 -7.69 -16.23 -12.75
N THR A 18 -8.85 -16.40 -12.12
CA THR A 18 -9.00 -16.27 -10.67
C THR A 18 -7.98 -17.16 -9.96
N ASN A 19 -7.79 -18.39 -10.44
CA ASN A 19 -6.77 -19.32 -9.93
C ASN A 19 -5.32 -18.82 -10.07
N ALA A 20 -5.00 -17.99 -11.06
CA ALA A 20 -3.66 -17.43 -11.24
C ALA A 20 -3.39 -16.27 -10.26
N ALA A 21 -4.36 -15.37 -10.07
CA ALA A 21 -4.27 -14.30 -9.07
C ALA A 21 -4.20 -14.88 -7.65
N LEU A 22 -5.02 -15.89 -7.34
CA LEU A 22 -4.97 -16.63 -6.07
C LEU A 22 -3.60 -17.26 -5.83
N ARG A 23 -2.99 -17.87 -6.84
CA ARG A 23 -1.62 -18.42 -6.73
C ARG A 23 -0.59 -17.34 -6.42
N GLN A 24 -0.67 -16.18 -7.06
CA GLN A 24 0.24 -15.06 -6.79
C GLN A 24 0.07 -14.51 -5.37
N LEU A 25 -1.18 -14.35 -4.91
CA LEU A 25 -1.46 -13.96 -3.53
C LEU A 25 -0.90 -14.98 -2.54
N LYS A 26 -1.11 -16.28 -2.77
CA LYS A 26 -0.53 -17.34 -1.94
C LYS A 26 0.99 -17.22 -1.80
N HIS A 27 1.70 -17.02 -2.91
CA HIS A 27 3.16 -16.82 -2.87
C HIS A 27 3.56 -15.55 -2.12
N ALA A 28 2.80 -14.46 -2.27
CA ALA A 28 3.08 -13.21 -1.56
C ALA A 28 2.90 -13.37 -0.05
N HIS A 29 1.84 -14.04 0.40
CA HIS A 29 1.64 -14.37 1.80
C HIS A 29 2.77 -15.24 2.36
N GLN A 30 3.17 -16.29 1.63
CA GLN A 30 4.25 -17.16 2.06
C GLN A 30 5.59 -16.42 2.18
N GLN A 31 5.84 -15.45 1.31
CA GLN A 31 7.02 -14.59 1.41
C GLN A 31 6.98 -13.72 2.66
N VAL A 32 5.84 -13.13 2.98
CA VAL A 32 5.64 -12.33 4.19
C VAL A 32 5.88 -13.17 5.44
N GLU A 33 5.25 -14.34 5.52
CA GLU A 33 5.39 -15.27 6.64
C GLU A 33 6.84 -15.73 6.82
N THR A 34 7.50 -16.11 5.74
CA THR A 34 8.93 -16.49 5.78
C THR A 34 9.78 -15.35 6.32
N THR A 35 9.52 -14.11 5.88
CA THR A 35 10.26 -12.93 6.33
C THR A 35 9.98 -12.62 7.80
N ALA A 36 8.74 -12.73 8.25
CA ALA A 36 8.36 -12.54 9.64
C ALA A 36 9.04 -13.57 10.56
N ALA A 37 9.07 -14.84 10.16
CA ALA A 37 9.79 -15.89 10.88
C ALA A 37 11.30 -15.63 10.96
N LEU A 38 11.91 -15.11 9.88
CA LEU A 38 13.33 -14.72 9.88
C LEU A 38 13.63 -13.53 10.80
N ILE A 39 12.70 -12.57 10.89
CA ILE A 39 12.81 -11.45 11.85
C ILE A 39 12.66 -11.98 13.29
N ALA A 40 11.65 -12.79 13.56
CA ALA A 40 11.39 -13.35 14.88
C ALA A 40 12.55 -14.22 15.39
N SER A 41 13.15 -15.02 14.52
CA SER A 41 14.34 -15.83 14.82
C SER A 41 15.66 -15.05 14.89
N ARG A 42 15.61 -13.72 14.71
CA ARG A 42 16.79 -12.83 14.71
C ARG A 42 17.88 -13.28 13.73
N HIS A 43 17.48 -13.75 12.56
CA HIS A 43 18.42 -14.17 11.52
C HIS A 43 19.42 -13.03 11.21
N PRO A 44 20.72 -13.31 10.98
CA PRO A 44 21.75 -12.27 10.81
C PRO A 44 21.40 -11.15 9.83
N SER A 45 20.78 -11.50 8.70
CA SER A 45 20.34 -10.53 7.67
C SER A 45 19.25 -9.55 8.14
N PHE A 46 18.55 -9.85 9.23
CA PHE A 46 17.41 -9.07 9.76
C PHE A 46 17.68 -8.51 11.17
N THR A 47 18.92 -8.58 11.66
CA THR A 47 19.32 -8.08 13.00
C THR A 47 19.06 -6.58 13.22
N HIS A 48 19.04 -5.79 12.15
CA HIS A 48 18.72 -4.36 12.18
C HIS A 48 17.21 -4.08 12.35
N ILE A 49 16.36 -5.10 12.19
CA ILE A 49 14.91 -5.00 12.37
C ILE A 49 14.56 -5.43 13.80
N PRO A 50 13.90 -4.57 14.60
CA PRO A 50 13.43 -4.94 15.93
C PRO A 50 12.45 -6.12 15.88
N ALA A 51 12.69 -7.13 16.71
CA ALA A 51 11.89 -8.36 16.82
C ALA A 51 10.96 -8.38 18.04
N ASP A 52 10.86 -7.27 18.77
CA ASP A 52 10.10 -7.09 20.02
C ASP A 52 8.70 -6.50 19.80
N ARG A 53 8.27 -6.34 18.54
CA ARG A 53 7.00 -5.70 18.17
C ARG A 53 6.27 -6.50 17.09
N PRO A 54 4.92 -6.36 16.98
CA PRO A 54 4.14 -7.06 15.98
C PRO A 54 4.60 -6.76 14.55
N VAL A 55 4.62 -7.79 13.69
CA VAL A 55 4.90 -7.66 12.26
C VAL A 55 3.57 -7.68 11.51
N HIS A 56 3.31 -6.64 10.72
CA HIS A 56 2.16 -6.56 9.83
C HIS A 56 2.64 -6.59 8.37
N GLY A 57 2.22 -7.61 7.64
CA GLY A 57 2.53 -7.77 6.23
C GLY A 57 1.58 -6.98 5.33
N LEU A 58 2.13 -6.42 4.25
CA LEU A 58 1.34 -5.79 3.19
C LEU A 58 1.61 -6.50 1.85
N VAL A 59 0.56 -6.97 1.20
CA VAL A 59 0.61 -7.47 -0.18
C VAL A 59 0.01 -6.41 -1.09
N VAL A 60 0.87 -5.79 -1.91
CA VAL A 60 0.49 -4.62 -2.70
C VAL A 60 0.18 -5.02 -4.15
N THR A 61 -1.06 -4.79 -4.59
CA THR A 61 -1.51 -4.96 -5.98
C THR A 61 -1.52 -3.63 -6.71
N MET A 62 -1.46 -3.64 -8.04
CA MET A 62 -1.55 -2.38 -8.83
C MET A 62 -2.98 -1.87 -9.03
N GLU A 63 -3.98 -2.75 -8.91
CA GLU A 63 -5.38 -2.37 -8.98
C GLU A 63 -6.11 -2.84 -7.71
N PRO A 64 -7.21 -2.19 -7.31
CA PRO A 64 -8.03 -2.61 -6.19
C PRO A 64 -8.51 -4.05 -6.35
N PHE A 65 -8.37 -4.85 -5.29
CA PHE A 65 -8.89 -6.21 -5.25
C PHE A 65 -9.80 -6.38 -4.03
N HIS A 66 -11.07 -6.00 -4.19
CA HIS A 66 -12.02 -5.84 -3.08
C HIS A 66 -12.31 -7.13 -2.30
N THR A 67 -12.13 -8.29 -2.92
CA THR A 67 -12.36 -9.60 -2.28
C THR A 67 -11.10 -10.22 -1.70
N ALA A 68 -9.93 -9.58 -1.84
CA ALA A 68 -8.65 -10.20 -1.48
C ALA A 68 -8.45 -10.45 0.02
N ASN A 69 -9.11 -9.66 0.88
CA ASN A 69 -9.04 -9.82 2.34
C ASN A 69 -10.17 -10.70 2.90
N ALA A 70 -11.10 -11.14 2.05
CA ALA A 70 -12.28 -11.89 2.48
C ALA A 70 -11.90 -13.25 3.09
N PRO A 71 -12.70 -13.80 4.02
CA PRO A 71 -12.35 -15.04 4.74
C PRO A 71 -12.06 -16.23 3.83
N PHE A 72 -12.82 -16.39 2.74
CA PHE A 72 -12.66 -17.50 1.80
C PHE A 72 -11.35 -17.44 0.99
N GLN A 73 -10.64 -16.31 0.98
CA GLN A 73 -9.29 -16.23 0.42
C GLN A 73 -8.24 -16.85 1.36
N ARG A 74 -8.55 -16.92 2.66
CA ARG A 74 -7.73 -17.57 3.68
C ARG A 74 -8.04 -19.07 3.79
N GLU A 75 -9.16 -19.54 3.22
CA GLU A 75 -9.48 -20.97 3.16
C GLU A 75 -8.40 -21.73 2.37
N GLY A 76 -7.55 -22.47 3.10
CA GLY A 76 -6.40 -23.21 2.55
C GLY A 76 -5.04 -22.54 2.79
N GLN A 77 -5.01 -21.39 3.45
CA GLN A 77 -3.79 -20.82 4.04
C GLN A 77 -3.57 -21.47 5.42
N GLN A 78 -2.33 -21.86 5.73
CA GLN A 78 -1.99 -22.35 7.07
C GLN A 78 -2.30 -21.25 8.08
N ASP A 79 -2.77 -21.59 9.29
CA ASP A 79 -2.88 -20.63 10.39
C ASP A 79 -1.51 -19.99 10.60
N SER A 80 -1.41 -18.72 10.23
CA SER A 80 -0.18 -17.95 10.33
C SER A 80 -0.39 -16.86 11.38
N ASP A 81 0.54 -16.78 12.33
CA ASP A 81 0.55 -15.72 13.34
C ASP A 81 0.82 -14.33 12.73
N THR A 82 1.29 -14.29 11.47
CA THR A 82 1.59 -13.03 10.79
C THR A 82 0.34 -12.45 10.14
N CYS A 83 -0.06 -11.27 10.62
CA CYS A 83 -1.18 -10.53 10.07
C CYS A 83 -0.82 -9.95 8.70
N VAL A 84 -1.63 -10.19 7.66
CA VAL A 84 -1.38 -9.71 6.31
C VAL A 84 -2.59 -8.98 5.76
N THR A 85 -2.38 -7.76 5.25
CA THR A 85 -3.41 -7.02 4.49
C THR A 85 -3.03 -6.97 3.02
N VAL A 86 -3.96 -7.36 2.15
CA VAL A 86 -3.85 -7.09 0.71
C VAL A 86 -4.44 -5.71 0.42
N CYS A 87 -3.68 -4.86 -0.26
CA CYS A 87 -4.11 -3.51 -0.63
C CYS A 87 -3.59 -3.14 -2.03
N SER A 88 -4.23 -2.17 -2.68
CA SER A 88 -3.72 -1.58 -3.90
C SER A 88 -2.64 -0.54 -3.64
N ALA A 89 -1.86 -0.20 -4.66
CA ALA A 89 -0.89 0.89 -4.59
C ALA A 89 -1.54 2.24 -4.23
N SER A 90 -2.76 2.50 -4.71
CA SER A 90 -3.50 3.71 -4.34
C SER A 90 -3.91 3.70 -2.86
N GLU A 91 -4.35 2.56 -2.33
CA GLU A 91 -4.63 2.45 -0.89
C GLU A 91 -3.36 2.58 -0.04
N LEU A 92 -2.23 2.04 -0.50
CA LEU A 92 -0.93 2.24 0.16
C LEU A 92 -0.51 3.72 0.14
N GLU A 93 -0.71 4.41 -0.97
CA GLU A 93 -0.42 5.83 -1.10
C GLU A 93 -1.22 6.65 -0.09
N HIS A 94 -2.53 6.42 0.01
CA HIS A 94 -3.38 7.05 1.02
C HIS A 94 -2.97 6.66 2.45
N LEU A 95 -2.59 5.40 2.69
CA LEU A 95 -2.15 4.94 3.99
C LEU A 95 -0.92 5.71 4.49
N VAL A 96 0.03 6.00 3.61
CA VAL A 96 1.27 6.72 4.00
C VAL A 96 1.09 8.23 4.09
N THR A 97 -0.04 8.78 3.64
CA THR A 97 -0.38 10.20 3.77
C THR A 97 -1.36 10.51 4.89
N LEU A 98 -1.75 9.52 5.69
CA LEU A 98 -2.61 9.71 6.86
C LEU A 98 -2.02 10.74 7.83
N GLN A 99 -2.86 11.69 8.24
CA GLN A 99 -2.50 12.72 9.23
C GLN A 99 -3.14 12.49 10.59
N ASP A 100 -4.32 11.84 10.63
CA ASP A 100 -5.08 11.62 11.86
C ASP A 100 -4.44 10.59 12.81
N THR A 101 -3.68 9.65 12.24
CA THR A 101 -3.09 8.52 12.96
C THR A 101 -1.89 7.98 12.18
N SER A 102 -1.06 7.17 12.82
CA SER A 102 0.00 6.47 12.11
C SER A 102 -0.55 5.29 11.31
N ALA A 103 0.08 4.98 10.17
CA ALA A 103 -0.24 3.80 9.37
C ALA A 103 -0.19 2.51 10.21
N SER A 104 0.82 2.37 11.07
CA SER A 104 0.96 1.21 11.96
C SER A 104 -0.21 1.07 12.92
N ARG A 105 -0.68 2.18 13.52
CA ARG A 105 -1.82 2.15 14.44
C ARG A 105 -3.10 1.75 13.72
N LEU A 106 -3.38 2.33 12.55
CA LEU A 106 -4.56 1.97 11.76
C LEU A 106 -4.56 0.50 11.36
N LEU A 107 -3.41 -0.04 10.93
CA LEU A 107 -3.30 -1.45 10.53
C LEU A 107 -3.51 -2.40 11.72
N LEU A 108 -2.96 -2.07 12.89
CA LEU A 108 -3.15 -2.86 14.12
C LEU A 108 -4.60 -2.83 14.61
N GLU A 109 -5.22 -1.64 14.66
CA GLU A 109 -6.63 -1.49 15.06
C GLU A 109 -7.56 -2.25 14.10
N ARG A 110 -7.32 -2.13 12.79
CA ARG A 110 -8.09 -2.88 11.78
C ARG A 110 -7.89 -4.39 11.90
N GLN A 111 -6.71 -4.84 12.28
CA GLN A 111 -6.42 -6.26 12.45
C GLN A 111 -7.10 -6.85 13.69
N ALA A 112 -7.22 -6.06 14.75
CA ALA A 112 -7.90 -6.48 15.99
C ALA A 112 -9.43 -6.58 15.85
N ASP A 113 -10.00 -6.07 14.75
CA ASP A 113 -11.42 -6.16 14.43
C ASP A 113 -11.65 -7.24 13.35
N ASP A 114 -12.23 -8.37 13.77
CA ASP A 114 -12.46 -9.54 12.91
C ASP A 114 -13.21 -9.19 11.62
N LEU A 115 -14.16 -8.25 11.69
CA LEU A 115 -14.96 -7.86 10.54
C LEU A 115 -14.18 -6.90 9.63
N GLN A 116 -13.62 -5.83 10.20
CA GLN A 116 -12.89 -4.82 9.42
C GLN A 116 -11.63 -5.39 8.77
N SER A 117 -11.00 -6.41 9.38
CA SER A 117 -9.86 -7.13 8.81
C SER A 117 -10.19 -7.76 7.45
N THR A 118 -11.46 -8.04 7.16
CA THR A 118 -11.92 -8.68 5.92
C THR A 118 -12.20 -7.72 4.77
N TYR A 119 -12.31 -6.43 5.05
CA TYR A 119 -12.66 -5.42 4.05
C TYR A 119 -11.45 -4.89 3.27
N ALA A 120 -11.69 -4.13 2.20
CA ALA A 120 -10.62 -3.37 1.56
C ALA A 120 -10.00 -2.37 2.54
N LEU A 121 -8.72 -2.03 2.35
CA LEU A 121 -8.05 -1.06 3.22
C LEU A 121 -8.72 0.33 3.12
N SER A 122 -9.22 0.68 1.93
CA SER A 122 -9.96 1.93 1.66
C SER A 122 -11.13 2.19 2.61
N THR A 123 -11.79 1.14 3.11
CA THR A 123 -12.88 1.27 4.08
C THR A 123 -12.39 1.92 5.38
N ALA A 124 -11.21 1.55 5.86
CA ALA A 124 -10.61 2.14 7.07
C ALA A 124 -10.05 3.56 6.83
N LEU A 125 -9.81 3.93 5.57
CA LEU A 125 -9.31 5.25 5.17
C LEU A 125 -10.43 6.25 4.89
N THR A 126 -11.67 5.79 4.77
CA THR A 126 -12.82 6.65 4.47
C THR A 126 -13.05 7.64 5.62
N GLY A 127 -13.16 8.92 5.29
CA GLY A 127 -13.34 10.00 6.27
C GLY A 127 -12.08 10.38 7.04
N LYS A 128 -10.91 9.80 6.72
CA LYS A 128 -9.63 10.22 7.30
C LYS A 128 -9.06 11.43 6.55
N ASN A 129 -8.34 12.27 7.28
CA ASN A 129 -7.57 13.38 6.72
C ASN A 129 -6.27 12.86 6.10
N LEU A 130 -6.09 13.17 4.81
CA LEU A 130 -4.96 12.73 4.00
C LEU A 130 -4.18 13.96 3.52
N GLY A 131 -2.86 13.93 3.72
CA GLY A 131 -1.95 14.96 3.25
C GLY A 131 -1.46 14.72 1.82
N ARG A 132 -0.61 15.63 1.33
CA ARG A 132 0.22 15.38 0.14
C ARG A 132 1.25 14.29 0.44
N ASN A 133 1.59 13.52 -0.58
CA ASN A 133 2.64 12.51 -0.48
C ASN A 133 4.02 13.14 -0.70
N PRO A 134 4.86 13.28 0.33
CA PRO A 134 6.17 13.91 0.20
C PRO A 134 7.11 13.14 -0.73
N ILE A 135 6.90 11.83 -0.92
CA ILE A 135 7.69 11.01 -1.85
C ILE A 135 7.34 11.37 -3.30
N LEU A 136 6.06 11.60 -3.59
CA LEU A 136 5.64 12.06 -4.91
C LEU A 136 6.09 13.50 -5.16
N ASP A 137 6.02 14.36 -4.15
CA ASP A 137 6.52 15.73 -4.22
C ASP A 137 8.04 15.74 -4.48
N ALA A 138 8.81 14.97 -3.72
CA ALA A 138 10.24 14.82 -3.96
C ALA A 138 10.57 14.23 -5.34
N GLY A 139 9.75 13.28 -5.81
CA GLY A 139 9.86 12.72 -7.16
C GLY A 139 9.62 13.78 -8.23
N TRP A 140 8.57 14.58 -8.09
CA TRP A 140 8.29 15.72 -8.97
C TRP A 140 9.43 16.74 -8.98
N ASP A 141 9.93 17.08 -7.79
CA ASP A 141 10.99 18.06 -7.59
C ASP A 141 12.34 17.63 -8.17
N SER A 142 12.56 16.33 -8.33
CA SER A 142 13.77 15.79 -8.92
C SER A 142 13.85 15.97 -10.44
N TYR A 143 12.74 16.26 -11.13
CA TYR A 143 12.73 16.30 -12.59
C TYR A 143 13.41 17.56 -13.17
N PRO A 144 14.28 17.41 -14.20
CA PRO A 144 14.96 18.55 -14.82
C PRO A 144 14.02 19.61 -15.40
N TRP A 145 12.83 19.21 -15.86
CA TRP A 145 11.87 20.11 -16.50
C TRP A 145 10.99 20.89 -15.53
N LYS A 146 10.97 20.55 -14.23
CA LYS A 146 10.27 21.39 -13.23
C LYS A 146 10.81 22.82 -13.25
N ARG A 147 12.12 22.97 -13.49
CA ARG A 147 12.77 24.28 -13.70
C ARG A 147 12.11 25.13 -14.79
N HIS A 148 11.55 24.52 -15.83
CA HIS A 148 10.85 25.25 -16.90
C HIS A 148 9.40 25.58 -16.54
N ALA A 149 8.73 24.72 -15.76
CA ALA A 149 7.38 24.98 -15.26
C ALA A 149 7.38 26.16 -14.27
N ASP A 150 8.35 26.20 -13.36
CA ASP A 150 8.47 27.26 -12.35
C ASP A 150 8.84 28.62 -12.99
N LEU A 151 9.56 28.63 -14.11
CA LEU A 151 9.90 29.86 -14.87
C LEU A 151 8.68 30.48 -15.58
N GLY A 152 7.67 29.68 -15.94
CA GLY A 152 6.44 30.17 -16.57
C GLY A 152 5.45 30.83 -15.60
N GLU A 153 5.50 30.47 -14.30
CA GLU A 153 4.72 31.13 -13.25
C GLU A 153 5.27 32.50 -12.87
N ILE A 154 6.59 32.71 -12.94
CA ILE A 154 7.23 34.00 -12.65
C ILE A 154 6.85 35.06 -13.67
N ASP A 155 6.69 34.69 -14.95
CA ASP A 155 6.37 35.62 -16.05
C ASP A 155 4.91 36.11 -16.02
N MET A 156 4.00 35.32 -15.42
CA MET A 156 2.58 35.66 -15.29
C MET A 156 2.23 36.44 -14.01
N ALA A 157 3.17 36.53 -13.05
CA ALA A 157 2.97 37.18 -11.75
C ALA A 157 3.36 38.68 -11.73
N SER A 158 3.67 39.31 -12.86
CA SER A 158 3.98 40.75 -12.96
C SER A 158 2.83 41.58 -13.57
N PRO A 159 1.87 42.08 -12.77
CA PRO A 159 0.99 43.16 -13.21
C PRO A 159 1.57 44.53 -12.79
N GLY A 160 1.98 45.32 -13.79
CA GLY A 160 1.94 46.78 -13.72
C GLY A 160 3.20 47.52 -13.23
N ALA A 161 4.00 48.01 -14.18
CA ALA A 161 4.82 49.21 -13.99
C ALA A 161 5.10 49.88 -15.34
N ALA A 162 4.10 50.54 -15.92
CA ALA A 162 4.30 51.49 -17.01
C ALA A 162 3.23 52.59 -16.97
N ALA A 163 3.48 53.61 -16.16
CA ALA A 163 2.85 54.92 -16.30
C ALA A 163 3.80 55.98 -15.72
N ARG A 164 4.69 56.51 -16.56
CA ARG A 164 5.23 57.88 -16.51
C ARG A 164 5.65 58.30 -17.91
#